data_AF-A0A3D8P833-F1
#
_entry.id   AF-A0A3D8P833-F1
#
_cell.length_a   1.000
_cell.length_b   1.000
_cell.length_c   1.000
_cell.angle_alpha   90.00
_cell.angle_beta   90.00
_cell.angle_gamma   90.00
#
_symmetry.space_group_name_H-M   'P 1'
#
loop_
_entity.id
_entity.type
_entity.pdbx_description
1 polymer ?
#
loop_
_entity_poly.entity_id
_entity_poly.type
_entity_poly.pdbx_seq_one_letter_code
_entity_poly.pdbx_strand_id
1 'polypeptide(L)'
;MVKKKGLPEFKGEQIPEFASEEEEREFWNSYSFAEAMERGLLEPLEEPLELAPELAEKMKTKRVTLRLRVSQIEAAKRIAKEKDIPYQTLLRSWIAEGIRRELERRSQG
;
A
#
# COMPACT_ATOMS: atom_id res chain seq x y z
N MET A 1 -15.55 18.60 31.72
CA MET A 1 -14.85 19.66 30.97
C MET A 1 -13.45 19.20 30.64
N VAL A 2 -13.25 18.63 29.44
CA VAL A 2 -11.90 18.29 28.95
C VAL A 2 -11.33 19.58 28.35
N LYS A 3 -10.22 20.04 28.91
CA LYS A 3 -9.49 21.22 28.43
C LYS A 3 -9.08 20.95 26.98
N LYS A 4 -9.68 21.67 26.02
CA LYS A 4 -9.13 21.79 24.66
C LYS A 4 -7.81 22.54 24.77
N LYS A 5 -6.71 21.79 24.92
CA LYS A 5 -5.36 22.31 24.71
C LYS A 5 -5.29 22.59 23.21
N GLY A 6 -5.17 23.85 22.83
CA GLY A 6 -5.13 24.25 21.43
C GLY A 6 -4.02 23.50 20.69
N LEU A 7 -4.28 23.14 19.44
CA LEU A 7 -3.29 22.59 18.51
C LEU A 7 -2.03 23.47 18.54
N PRO A 8 -0.82 22.89 18.44
CA PRO A 8 0.42 23.66 18.45
C PRO A 8 0.40 24.73 17.35
N GLU A 9 0.72 25.97 17.69
CA GLU A 9 0.86 27.04 16.71
C GLU A 9 2.03 26.74 15.77
N PHE A 10 1.72 26.43 14.51
CA PHE A 10 2.73 26.23 13.49
C PHE A 10 3.15 27.57 12.89
N LYS A 11 4.34 28.03 13.27
CA LYS A 11 4.94 29.28 12.77
C LYS A 11 5.66 29.11 11.43
N GLY A 12 5.68 27.90 10.87
CA GLY A 12 6.25 27.64 9.56
C GLY A 12 7.78 27.61 9.52
N GLU A 13 8.42 27.44 10.68
CA GLU A 13 9.87 27.32 10.81
C GLU A 13 10.30 25.87 11.07
N GLN A 14 9.49 25.07 11.77
CA GLN A 14 9.75 23.65 12.08
C GLN A 14 8.44 22.89 12.29
N ILE A 15 8.41 21.58 12.01
CA ILE A 15 7.27 20.70 12.30
C ILE A 15 7.17 20.49 13.82
N PRO A 16 5.98 20.60 14.45
CA PRO A 16 5.82 20.40 15.88
C PRO A 16 6.12 18.95 16.29
N GLU A 17 6.61 18.75 17.52
CA GLU A 17 6.61 17.42 18.13
C GLU A 17 5.18 17.08 18.57
N PHE A 18 4.63 15.99 18.05
CA PHE A 18 3.28 15.52 18.39
C PHE A 18 3.33 14.57 19.60
N ALA A 19 2.40 14.73 20.54
CA ALA A 19 2.32 13.84 21.70
C ALA A 19 1.54 12.54 21.40
N SER A 20 0.80 12.49 20.29
CA SER A 20 0.01 11.33 19.85
C SER A 20 -0.25 11.34 18.34
N GLU A 21 -0.52 10.16 17.77
CA GLU A 21 -0.90 10.03 16.35
C GLU A 21 -2.21 10.78 15.99
N GLU A 22 -3.14 10.94 16.94
CA GLU A 22 -4.38 11.67 16.70
C GLU A 22 -4.12 13.17 16.53
N GLU A 23 -3.21 13.74 17.31
CA GLU A 23 -2.79 15.14 17.22
C GLU A 23 -2.07 15.42 15.88
N GLU A 24 -1.21 14.48 15.46
CA GLU A 24 -0.54 14.55 14.16
C GLU A 24 -1.57 14.51 13.00
N ARG A 25 -2.55 13.62 13.07
CA ARG A 25 -3.62 13.54 12.05
C ARG A 25 -4.43 14.83 11.99
N GLU A 26 -4.83 15.39 13.13
CA GLU A 26 -5.56 16.65 13.19
C GLU A 26 -4.74 17.81 12.59
N PHE A 27 -3.43 17.83 12.85
CA PHE A 27 -2.52 18.80 12.25
C PHE A 27 -2.47 18.67 10.72
N TRP A 28 -2.25 17.48 10.16
CA TRP A 28 -2.18 17.25 8.71
C TRP A 28 -3.53 17.39 7.99
N ASN A 29 -4.66 17.31 8.71
CA ASN A 29 -5.96 17.67 8.15
C ASN A 29 -6.11 19.20 7.95
N SER A 30 -5.39 19.99 8.74
CA SER A 30 -5.44 21.46 8.71
C SER A 30 -4.31 22.08 7.89
N TYR A 31 -3.16 21.41 7.78
CA TYR A 31 -1.96 21.92 7.13
C TYR A 31 -1.57 21.07 5.91
N SER A 32 -1.27 21.71 4.79
CA SER A 32 -0.93 21.03 3.54
C SER A 32 0.47 20.42 3.59
N PHE A 33 0.55 19.11 3.42
CA PHE A 33 1.81 18.38 3.25
C PHE A 33 2.68 18.95 2.12
N ALA A 34 2.06 19.38 1.02
CA ALA A 34 2.79 19.96 -0.12
C ALA A 34 3.50 21.27 0.24
N GLU A 35 2.85 22.11 1.05
CA GLU A 35 3.43 23.38 1.52
C GLU A 35 4.60 23.12 2.49
N ALA A 36 4.50 22.09 3.33
CA ALA A 36 5.60 21.65 4.20
C ALA A 36 6.85 21.23 3.42
N MET A 37 6.65 20.46 2.34
CA MET A 37 7.71 20.01 1.43
C MET A 37 8.37 21.18 0.70
N GLU A 38 7.59 22.11 0.14
CA GLU A 38 8.11 23.27 -0.60
C GLU A 38 8.94 24.21 0.27
N ARG A 39 8.57 24.32 1.56
CA ARG A 39 9.29 25.12 2.55
C ARG A 39 10.53 24.41 3.12
N GLY A 40 10.82 23.18 2.71
CA GLY A 40 11.98 22.40 3.17
C GLY A 40 11.88 21.96 4.63
N LEU A 41 10.67 21.89 5.18
CA LEU A 41 10.43 21.47 6.57
C LEU A 41 10.39 19.95 6.73
N LEU A 42 10.29 19.24 5.61
CA LEU A 42 10.36 17.79 5.51
C LEU A 42 11.61 17.45 4.72
N GLU A 43 12.51 16.68 5.34
CA GLU A 43 13.63 16.10 4.61
C GLU A 43 13.13 14.88 3.83
N PRO A 44 13.49 14.73 2.55
CA PRO A 44 13.26 13.50 1.82
C PRO A 44 13.93 12.36 2.57
N LEU A 45 13.22 11.26 2.77
CA LEU A 45 13.84 10.05 3.31
C LEU A 45 14.89 9.56 2.31
N GLU A 46 16.17 9.77 2.62
CA GLU A 46 17.29 9.28 1.80
C GLU A 46 17.46 7.77 1.94
N GLU A 47 16.99 7.21 3.06
CA GLU A 47 17.07 5.80 3.35
C GLU A 47 15.88 5.04 2.74
N PRO A 48 16.11 3.86 2.12
CA PRO A 48 15.03 2.99 1.69
C PRO A 48 14.18 2.63 2.90
N LEU A 49 12.86 2.84 2.80
CA LEU A 49 11.91 2.35 3.80
C LEU A 49 12.14 0.85 4.01
N GLU A 50 12.67 0.48 5.18
CA GLU A 50 12.77 -0.92 5.57
C GLU A 50 11.35 -1.45 5.81
N LEU A 51 10.86 -2.27 4.90
CA LEU A 51 9.62 -2.99 5.07
C LEU A 51 9.74 -3.85 6.34
N ALA A 52 8.75 -3.75 7.23
CA ALA A 52 8.65 -4.62 8.39
C ALA A 52 8.89 -6.09 7.97
N PRO A 53 9.67 -6.88 8.73
CA PRO A 53 10.09 -8.22 8.33
C PRO A 53 8.92 -9.13 7.91
N GLU A 54 7.78 -9.00 8.60
CA GLU A 54 6.56 -9.74 8.31
C GLU A 54 5.96 -9.39 6.93
N LEU A 55 6.01 -8.12 6.54
CA LEU A 55 5.55 -7.65 5.23
C LEU A 55 6.52 -8.06 4.12
N ALA A 56 7.82 -7.91 4.38
CA ALA A 56 8.87 -8.38 3.46
C ALA A 56 8.75 -9.88 3.16
N GLU A 57 8.43 -10.70 4.17
CA GLU A 57 8.21 -12.13 3.98
C GLU A 57 6.98 -12.45 3.12
N LYS A 58 5.86 -11.76 3.35
CA LYS A 58 4.63 -11.92 2.56
C LYS A 58 4.79 -11.52 1.09
N MET A 59 5.79 -10.71 0.76
CA MET A 59 6.07 -10.24 -0.59
C MET A 59 7.10 -11.09 -1.37
N LYS A 60 7.68 -12.12 -0.74
CA LYS A 60 8.65 -13.00 -1.42
C LYS A 60 8.00 -13.72 -2.60
N THR A 61 8.65 -13.65 -3.76
CA THR A 61 8.21 -14.37 -4.96
C THR A 61 9.20 -15.47 -5.32
N LYS A 62 8.67 -16.61 -5.76
CA LYS A 62 9.47 -17.73 -6.28
C LYS A 62 9.05 -18.01 -7.72
N ARG A 63 10.02 -18.18 -8.61
CA ARG A 63 9.76 -18.57 -10.00
C ARG A 63 9.28 -20.02 -10.05
N VAL A 64 8.22 -20.24 -10.82
CA VAL A 64 7.66 -21.56 -11.10
C VAL A 64 7.46 -21.72 -12.61
N THR A 65 7.63 -22.94 -13.13
CA THR A 65 7.34 -23.26 -14.53
C THR A 65 6.04 -24.04 -14.59
N LEU A 66 5.08 -23.56 -15.37
CA LEU A 66 3.76 -24.20 -15.56
C LEU A 66 3.49 -24.39 -17.06
N ARG A 67 2.89 -25.52 -17.42
CA ARG A 67 2.37 -25.76 -18.77
C ARG A 67 0.91 -25.34 -18.84
N LEU A 68 0.59 -24.52 -19.83
CA LEU A 68 -0.77 -24.07 -20.15
C LEU A 68 -1.04 -24.33 -21.62
N ARG A 69 -2.31 -24.55 -21.99
CA ARG A 69 -2.69 -24.61 -23.40
C ARG A 69 -2.50 -23.23 -24.03
N VAL A 70 -2.13 -23.20 -25.31
CA VAL A 70 -1.98 -21.95 -26.09
C VAL A 70 -3.24 -21.10 -26.01
N SER A 71 -4.41 -21.72 -26.18
CA SER A 71 -5.71 -21.03 -26.09
C SER A 71 -5.98 -20.36 -24.74
N GLN A 72 -5.48 -20.92 -23.63
CA GLN A 72 -5.61 -20.32 -22.31
C GLN A 72 -4.71 -19.08 -22.18
N ILE A 73 -3.49 -19.14 -22.72
CA ILE A 73 -2.55 -18.01 -22.72
C ILE A 73 -3.12 -16.86 -23.55
N GLU A 74 -3.67 -17.16 -24.73
CA GLU A 74 -4.27 -16.16 -25.62
C GLU A 74 -5.52 -15.51 -25.00
N ALA A 75 -6.38 -16.31 -24.36
CA ALA A 75 -7.55 -15.78 -23.65
C ALA A 75 -7.12 -14.85 -22.50
N ALA A 76 -6.13 -15.25 -21.69
CA ALA A 76 -5.62 -14.43 -20.61
C ALA A 76 -5.02 -13.11 -21.13
N LYS A 77 -4.27 -13.13 -22.24
CA LYS A 77 -3.72 -11.92 -22.87
C LYS A 77 -4.82 -10.95 -23.34
N ARG A 78 -5.89 -11.47 -23.93
CA ARG A 78 -7.02 -10.66 -24.39
C ARG A 78 -7.72 -9.95 -23.22
N ILE A 79 -8.08 -10.72 -22.19
CA ILE A 79 -8.76 -10.19 -20.99
C ILE A 79 -7.85 -9.19 -20.25
N ALA A 80 -6.55 -9.45 -20.18
CA ALA A 80 -5.59 -8.56 -19.54
C ALA A 80 -5.48 -7.22 -20.28
N LYS A 81 -5.48 -7.25 -21.62
CA LYS A 81 -5.52 -6.04 -22.45
C LYS A 81 -6.80 -5.23 -22.22
N GLU A 82 -7.95 -5.87 -22.14
CA GLU A 82 -9.24 -5.20 -21.84
C GLU A 82 -9.24 -4.53 -20.45
N LYS A 83 -8.50 -5.11 -19.49
CA LYS A 83 -8.35 -4.60 -18.13
C LYS A 83 -7.17 -3.64 -17.96
N ASP A 84 -6.44 -3.34 -19.02
CA ASP A 84 -5.22 -2.54 -19.03
C ASP A 84 -4.17 -2.98 -17.98
N ILE A 85 -3.96 -4.29 -17.85
CA ILE A 85 -2.96 -4.87 -16.95
C ILE A 85 -2.09 -5.92 -17.65
N PRO A 86 -0.87 -6.19 -17.18
CA PRO A 86 -0.06 -7.30 -17.70
C PRO A 86 -0.75 -8.65 -17.48
N TYR A 87 -0.74 -9.53 -18.48
CA TYR A 87 -1.38 -10.85 -18.38
C TYR A 87 -0.82 -11.71 -17.24
N GLN A 88 0.46 -11.55 -16.88
CA GLN A 88 1.06 -12.22 -15.74
C GLN A 88 0.47 -11.74 -14.41
N THR A 89 0.13 -10.45 -14.30
CA THR A 89 -0.56 -9.88 -13.13
C THR A 89 -1.98 -10.43 -13.04
N LEU A 90 -2.70 -10.51 -14.17
CA LEU A 90 -4.02 -11.14 -14.21
C LEU A 90 -3.97 -12.61 -13.75
N LEU A 91 -3.03 -13.40 -14.28
CA LEU A 91 -2.87 -14.80 -13.90
C LEU A 91 -2.56 -14.96 -12.40
N ARG A 92 -1.68 -14.12 -11.84
CA ARG A 92 -1.40 -14.14 -10.40
C ARG A 92 -2.64 -13.84 -9.56
N SER A 93 -3.45 -12.87 -9.99
CA SER A 93 -4.71 -12.53 -9.32
C SER A 93 -5.69 -13.70 -9.31
N TRP A 94 -5.88 -14.38 -10.45
CA TRP A 94 -6.74 -15.57 -10.53
C TRP A 94 -6.23 -16.74 -9.70
N ILE A 95 -4.91 -16.96 -9.62
CA ILE A 95 -4.33 -18.00 -8.77
C ILE A 95 -4.63 -17.70 -7.29
N ALA A 96 -4.40 -16.46 -6.85
CA ALA A 96 -4.68 -16.05 -5.47
C ALA A 96 -6.16 -16.21 -5.14
N GLU A 97 -7.04 -15.79 -6.04
CA GLU A 97 -8.48 -15.94 -5.87
C GLU A 97 -8.91 -17.40 -5.84
N GLY A 98 -8.36 -18.25 -6.72
CA GLY A 98 -8.65 -19.69 -6.75
C GLY A 98 -8.25 -20.38 -5.44
N ILE A 99 -7.09 -20.03 -4.88
CA ILE A 99 -6.63 -20.52 -3.57
C ILE A 99 -7.58 -20.06 -2.46
N ARG A 100 -7.92 -18.77 -2.42
CA ARG A 100 -8.84 -18.22 -1.42
C ARG A 100 -10.19 -18.95 -1.42
N ARG A 101 -10.80 -19.11 -2.60
CA ARG A 101 -12.09 -19.81 -2.77
C ARG A 101 -12.02 -21.27 -2.30
N GLU A 102 -10.88 -21.94 -2.50
CA GLU A 102 -10.68 -23.32 -2.05
C GLU A 102 -10.52 -23.42 -0.54
N LEU A 103 -9.78 -22.50 0.08
CA LEU A 103 -9.62 -22.44 1.54
C LEU A 103 -10.95 -22.16 2.25
N GLU A 104 -11.73 -21.21 1.72
CA GLU A 104 -13.07 -20.88 2.24
C GLU A 104 -13.97 -22.12 2.20
N ARG A 105 -14.00 -22.85 1.09
CA ARG A 105 -14.81 -24.07 0.95
C ARG A 105 -14.44 -25.15 1.97
N ARG A 106 -13.13 -25.34 2.23
CA ARG A 106 -12.63 -26.34 3.19
C ARG A 106 -12.90 -25.96 4.65
N SER A 107 -13.04 -24.67 4.95
CA SER A 107 -13.39 -24.22 6.30
C SER A 107 -14.88 -24.37 6.62
N GLN A 108 -15.72 -24.57 5.60
CA GLN A 108 -17.18 -24.70 5.73
C GLN A 108 -17.69 -26.15 5.61
N GLY A 109 -16.80 -27.13 5.42
CA GLY A 109 -17.13 -28.56 5.35
C GLY A 109 -16.31 -29.35 6.35
#